data_AF-A0A524DHC1-F1
#
_entry.id   AF-A0A524DHC1-F1
#
_cell.length_a   1.000
_cell.length_b   1.000
_cell.length_c   1.000
_cell.angle_alpha   90.00
_cell.angle_beta   90.00
_cell.angle_gamma   90.00
#
_symmetry.space_group_name_H-M   'P 1'
#
loop_
_entity.id
_entity.type
_entity.pdbx_description
1 polymer ?
#
loop_
_entity_poly.entity_id
_entity_poly.type
_entity_poly.pdbx_seq_one_letter_code
_entity_poly.pdbx_strand_id
1 'polypeptide(L)'
;MSNNRDLGSNEDSGLEINLLKWLEQLKEYRKTEPEKITTEPEETSNIDLKEMIDVAAYFLSQNQLSYNELCWLLAEKQLIIQMGDENVSLDDIRKKAEEIFRSSCTYDELCWLISELKILTEKKLLEIG
;
A
#
# COMPACT_ATOMS: atom_id res chain seq x y z
N MET A 1 28.96 41.54 5.72
CA MET A 1 27.65 41.09 6.24
C MET A 1 26.76 40.75 5.05
N SER A 2 25.95 39.71 5.23
CA SER A 2 24.91 39.18 4.33
C SER A 2 25.34 38.04 3.41
N ASN A 3 25.20 36.86 4.00
CA ASN A 3 24.95 35.58 3.33
C ASN A 3 23.72 35.68 2.43
N ASN A 4 23.72 34.98 1.30
CA ASN A 4 22.53 34.26 0.86
C ASN A 4 22.97 32.92 0.30
N ARG A 5 22.44 31.87 0.94
CA ARG A 5 22.70 30.47 0.65
C ARG A 5 21.85 30.09 -0.54
N ASP A 6 22.48 29.52 -1.55
CA ASP A 6 21.85 28.60 -2.48
C ASP A 6 21.20 27.47 -1.69
N LEU A 7 19.90 27.28 -1.87
CA LEU A 7 19.17 26.06 -1.53
C LEU A 7 17.91 26.06 -2.41
N GLY A 8 17.96 25.25 -3.47
CA GLY A 8 16.88 25.14 -4.44
C GLY A 8 16.97 23.86 -5.24
N SER A 9 16.43 22.79 -4.65
CA SER A 9 15.65 21.75 -5.34
C SER A 9 16.41 20.79 -6.26
N ASN A 10 16.82 19.62 -5.73
CA ASN A 10 17.13 18.43 -6.54
C ASN A 10 16.92 17.11 -5.75
N GLU A 11 15.86 16.98 -4.95
CA GLU A 11 15.54 15.72 -4.23
C GLU A 11 14.12 15.18 -4.50
N ASP A 12 13.30 15.88 -5.29
CA ASP A 12 11.89 15.54 -5.49
C ASP A 12 11.67 14.33 -6.43
N SER A 13 12.60 14.06 -7.34
CA SER A 13 12.39 13.05 -8.39
C SER A 13 12.57 11.60 -7.92
N GLY A 14 13.29 11.35 -6.83
CA GLY A 14 13.60 9.98 -6.38
C GLY A 14 12.43 9.27 -5.70
N LEU A 15 11.60 10.03 -4.98
CA LEU A 15 10.52 9.50 -4.14
C LEU A 15 9.31 9.06 -4.98
N GLU A 16 8.97 9.84 -6.02
CA GLU A 16 7.87 9.53 -6.94
C GLU A 16 8.16 8.26 -7.76
N ILE A 17 9.41 8.05 -8.18
CA ILE A 17 9.86 6.86 -8.92
C ILE A 17 9.66 5.57 -8.11
N ASN A 18 9.94 5.60 -6.81
CA ASN A 18 9.81 4.42 -5.95
C ASN A 18 8.35 3.97 -5.77
N LEU A 19 7.41 4.92 -5.65
CA LEU A 19 5.99 4.57 -5.59
C LEU A 19 5.45 4.10 -6.94
N LEU A 20 5.81 4.77 -8.04
CA LEU A 20 5.37 4.37 -9.38
C LEU A 20 5.82 2.94 -9.70
N LYS A 21 7.05 2.58 -9.35
CA LYS A 21 7.57 1.22 -9.50
C LYS A 21 6.75 0.20 -8.70
N TRP A 22 6.30 0.55 -7.50
CA TRP A 22 5.47 -0.32 -6.69
C TRP A 22 4.04 -0.47 -7.23
N LEU A 23 3.43 0.63 -7.68
CA LEU A 23 2.13 0.59 -8.38
C LEU A 23 2.21 -0.27 -9.65
N GLU A 24 3.36 -0.27 -10.34
CA GLU A 24 3.62 -1.13 -11.49
C GLU A 24 3.75 -2.61 -11.10
N GLN A 25 4.41 -2.93 -9.99
CA GLN A 25 4.43 -4.29 -9.43
C GLN A 25 3.02 -4.80 -9.10
N LEU A 26 2.19 -3.97 -8.44
CA LEU A 26 0.80 -4.33 -8.18
C LEU A 26 0.00 -4.57 -9.47
N LYS A 27 0.23 -3.78 -10.52
CA LYS A 27 -0.40 -4.00 -11.82
C LYS A 27 -0.05 -5.36 -12.42
N GLU A 28 1.19 -5.82 -12.26
CA GLU A 28 1.58 -7.17 -12.70
C GLU A 28 0.90 -8.26 -11.86
N TYR A 29 0.87 -8.13 -10.53
CA TYR A 29 0.10 -9.05 -9.68
C TYR A 29 -1.40 -9.11 -10.05
N ARG A 30 -2.01 -7.97 -10.40
CA ARG A 30 -3.41 -7.90 -10.87
C ARG A 30 -3.63 -8.52 -12.25
N LYS A 31 -2.60 -8.60 -13.10
CA LYS A 31 -2.68 -9.26 -14.42
C LYS A 31 -2.54 -10.76 -14.31
N THR A 32 -1.77 -11.25 -13.34
CA THR A 32 -1.69 -12.67 -13.02
C THR A 32 -2.87 -13.06 -12.12
N GLU A 33 -4.07 -13.16 -12.69
CA GLU A 33 -5.13 -13.95 -12.05
C GLU A 33 -4.56 -15.35 -11.75
N PRO A 34 -4.71 -15.87 -10.51
CA PRO A 34 -4.38 -17.25 -10.24
C PRO A 34 -5.47 -18.11 -10.90
N GLU A 35 -5.25 -18.48 -12.16
CA GLU A 35 -5.88 -19.70 -12.65
C GLU A 35 -5.48 -20.83 -11.70
N LYS A 36 -6.51 -21.40 -11.05
CA LYS A 36 -6.60 -22.75 -10.50
C LYS A 36 -6.29 -22.93 -9.00
N ILE A 37 -7.34 -22.83 -8.19
CA ILE A 37 -7.49 -23.67 -6.99
C ILE A 37 -8.71 -24.58 -7.23
N THR A 38 -8.43 -25.83 -7.60
CA THR A 38 -9.44 -26.90 -7.68
C THR A 38 -9.31 -27.76 -6.43
N THR A 39 -10.22 -27.57 -5.47
CA THR A 39 -10.79 -28.64 -4.61
C THR A 39 -11.92 -28.06 -3.77
N GLU A 40 -13.15 -28.45 -4.08
CA GLU A 40 -14.39 -28.23 -3.30
C GLU A 40 -14.42 -29.15 -2.04
N PRO A 41 -15.37 -29.00 -1.08
CA PRO A 41 -16.53 -28.11 -1.01
C PRO A 41 -16.64 -27.31 0.30
N GLU A 42 -17.26 -26.13 0.27
CA GLU A 42 -18.35 -25.73 1.18
C GLU A 42 -18.77 -24.28 0.92
N GLU A 43 -20.08 -24.11 0.79
CA GLU A 43 -20.79 -22.92 0.33
C GLU A 43 -20.53 -21.70 1.20
N THR A 44 -19.61 -20.83 0.78
CA THR A 44 -19.76 -19.39 0.97
C THR A 44 -19.32 -18.71 -0.31
N SER A 45 -20.31 -18.15 -1.01
CA SER A 45 -20.25 -17.19 -2.12
C SER A 45 -18.85 -16.88 -2.67
N ASN A 46 -18.69 -17.15 -3.95
CA ASN A 46 -17.63 -16.65 -4.83
C ASN A 46 -17.64 -15.10 -4.86
N ILE A 47 -17.33 -14.47 -3.73
CA ILE A 47 -17.16 -13.02 -3.62
C ILE A 47 -15.84 -12.75 -4.32
N ASP A 48 -15.94 -12.02 -5.42
CA ASP A 48 -14.80 -11.56 -6.18
C ASP A 48 -13.78 -10.90 -5.23
N LEU A 49 -12.48 -11.18 -5.41
CA LEU A 49 -11.42 -10.55 -4.62
C LEU A 49 -11.57 -9.03 -4.63
N LYS A 50 -11.96 -8.47 -5.78
CA LYS A 50 -12.24 -7.05 -5.90
C LYS A 50 -13.41 -6.61 -5.02
N GLU A 51 -14.49 -7.38 -4.97
CA GLU A 51 -15.64 -7.08 -4.11
C GLU A 51 -15.28 -7.16 -2.63
N MET A 52 -14.45 -8.12 -2.22
CA MET A 52 -13.91 -8.18 -0.86
C MET A 52 -13.10 -6.91 -0.52
N ILE A 53 -12.24 -6.47 -1.45
CA ILE A 53 -11.42 -5.27 -1.28
C ILE A 53 -12.29 -4.01 -1.23
N ASP A 54 -13.27 -3.88 -2.12
CA ASP A 54 -14.18 -2.74 -2.18
C ASP A 54 -14.98 -2.62 -0.86
N VAL A 55 -15.49 -3.73 -0.33
CA VAL A 55 -16.20 -3.76 0.95
C VAL A 55 -15.28 -3.41 2.11
N ALA A 56 -14.07 -3.96 2.16
CA ALA A 56 -13.10 -3.65 3.20
C ALA A 56 -12.66 -2.18 3.16
N ALA A 57 -12.41 -1.63 1.98
CA ALA A 57 -12.04 -0.24 1.76
C ALA A 57 -13.15 0.72 2.19
N TYR A 58 -14.40 0.38 1.88
CA TYR A 58 -15.56 1.11 2.35
C TYR A 58 -15.58 1.16 3.88
N PHE A 59 -15.49 0.03 4.58
CA PHE A 59 -15.48 0.04 6.05
C PHE A 59 -14.27 0.79 6.62
N LEU A 60 -13.09 0.66 6.01
CA LEU A 60 -11.91 1.40 6.42
C LEU A 60 -12.10 2.91 6.30
N SER A 61 -12.76 3.39 5.24
CA SER A 61 -13.08 4.81 5.07
C SER A 61 -14.02 5.35 6.15
N GLN A 62 -14.87 4.49 6.73
CA GLN A 62 -15.80 4.87 7.80
C GLN A 62 -15.14 4.92 9.18
N ASN A 63 -13.93 4.37 9.34
CA ASN A 63 -13.22 4.34 10.62
C ASN A 63 -12.63 5.70 11.05
N GLN A 64 -12.89 6.77 10.28
CA GLN A 64 -12.46 8.15 10.56
C GLN A 64 -10.95 8.33 10.80
N LEU A 65 -10.14 7.46 10.20
CA LEU A 65 -8.70 7.65 10.17
C LEU A 65 -8.39 8.92 9.36
N SER A 66 -7.48 9.74 9.86
CA SER A 66 -6.97 10.88 9.11
C SER A 66 -6.14 10.42 7.91
N TYR A 67 -5.98 11.30 6.93
CA TYR A 67 -5.16 11.03 5.74
C TYR A 67 -3.72 10.60 6.12
N ASN A 68 -3.11 11.28 7.09
CA ASN A 68 -1.76 10.95 7.56
C ASN A 68 -1.68 9.55 8.20
N GLU A 69 -2.71 9.16 8.96
CA GLU A 69 -2.79 7.83 9.54
C GLU A 69 -2.93 6.75 8.46
N LEU A 70 -3.66 7.02 7.38
CA LEU A 70 -3.72 6.12 6.23
C LEU A 70 -2.38 6.01 5.50
N CYS A 71 -1.67 7.14 5.27
CA CYS A 71 -0.33 7.10 4.70
C CYS A 71 0.63 6.26 5.56
N TRP A 72 0.56 6.42 6.89
CA TRP A 72 1.35 5.63 7.83
C TRP A 72 1.00 4.15 7.78
N LEU A 73 -0.29 3.82 7.80
CA LEU A 73 -0.75 2.44 7.76
C LEU A 73 -0.37 1.74 6.46
N LEU A 74 -0.48 2.42 5.32
CA LEU A 74 -0.04 1.90 4.03
C LEU A 74 1.47 1.69 4.00
N ALA A 75 2.25 2.66 4.50
CA ALA A 75 3.71 2.58 4.59
C ALA A 75 4.17 1.37 5.41
N GLU A 76 3.62 1.22 6.61
CA GLU A 76 3.93 0.09 7.49
C GLU A 76 3.65 -1.24 6.79
N LYS A 77 2.46 -1.41 6.20
CA LYS A 77 2.07 -2.65 5.52
C LYS A 77 2.96 -2.96 4.32
N GLN A 78 3.28 -1.95 3.50
CA GLN A 78 4.20 -2.11 2.37
C GLN A 78 5.58 -2.57 2.82
N LEU A 79 6.13 -1.95 3.86
CA LEU A 79 7.45 -2.28 4.36
C LEU A 79 7.50 -3.68 4.98
N ILE A 80 6.51 -4.04 5.80
CA ILE A 80 6.41 -5.39 6.39
C ILE A 80 6.40 -6.46 5.28
N ILE A 81 5.62 -6.26 4.22
CA ILE A 81 5.56 -7.21 3.10
C ILE A 81 6.91 -7.31 2.38
N GLN A 82 7.65 -6.20 2.25
CA GLN A 82 8.89 -6.15 1.48
C GLN A 82 10.11 -6.72 2.20
N MET A 83 10.19 -6.57 3.52
CA MET A 83 11.41 -6.92 4.26
C MET A 83 11.16 -7.68 5.57
N GLY A 84 9.92 -8.02 5.89
CA GLY A 84 9.55 -8.69 7.14
C GLY A 84 9.40 -7.72 8.32
N ASP A 85 8.49 -8.06 9.24
CA ASP A 85 8.12 -7.21 10.39
C ASP A 85 9.31 -6.90 11.30
N GLU A 86 10.18 -7.89 11.53
CA GLU A 86 11.36 -7.75 12.39
C GLU A 86 12.41 -6.75 11.87
N ASN A 87 12.35 -6.41 10.58
CA ASN A 87 13.33 -5.54 9.92
C ASN A 87 12.80 -4.11 9.71
N VAL A 88 11.54 -3.82 10.05
CA VAL A 88 10.95 -2.48 9.87
C VAL A 88 11.19 -1.59 11.08
N SER A 89 11.85 -0.45 10.87
CA SER A 89 11.97 0.59 11.90
C SER A 89 10.90 1.67 11.76
N LEU A 90 10.60 2.37 12.86
CA LEU A 90 9.69 3.53 12.85
C LEU A 90 10.18 4.66 11.94
N ASP A 91 11.49 4.78 11.73
CA ASP A 91 12.05 5.81 10.85
C ASP A 91 11.80 5.47 9.37
N ASP A 92 11.87 4.18 9.02
CA ASP A 92 11.54 3.69 7.67
C ASP A 92 10.06 3.91 7.37
N ILE A 93 9.17 3.58 8.32
CA ILE A 93 7.73 3.82 8.19
C ILE A 93 7.45 5.31 8.01
N ARG A 94 8.10 6.18 8.80
CA ARG A 94 7.91 7.62 8.69
C ARG A 94 8.33 8.14 7.31
N LYS A 95 9.52 7.76 6.84
CA LYS A 95 10.01 8.16 5.51
C LYS A 95 9.06 7.68 4.41
N LYS A 96 8.62 6.42 4.48
CA LYS A 96 7.71 5.85 3.50
C LYS A 96 6.31 6.48 3.54
N ALA A 97 5.81 6.82 4.72
CA ALA A 97 4.54 7.52 4.88
C ALA A 97 4.60 8.92 4.27
N GLU A 98 5.73 9.61 4.42
CA GLU A 98 5.96 10.92 3.78
C GLU A 98 6.05 10.80 2.25
N GLU A 99 6.66 9.75 1.72
CA GLU A 99 6.62 9.44 0.28
C GLU A 99 5.18 9.29 -0.23
N ILE A 100 4.37 8.49 0.48
CA ILE A 100 2.96 8.25 0.13
C ILE A 100 2.13 9.53 0.26
N PHE A 101 2.36 10.34 1.29
CA PHE A 101 1.66 11.61 1.47
C PHE A 101 1.90 12.55 0.29
N ARG A 102 3.11 12.56 -0.27
CA ARG A 102 3.49 13.43 -1.38
C ARG A 102 3.04 12.90 -2.75
N SER A 103 2.63 11.64 -2.85
CA SER A 103 2.35 11.01 -4.13
C SER A 103 0.97 11.30 -4.74
N SER A 104 0.22 12.23 -4.13
CA SER A 104 -1.11 12.65 -4.59
C SER A 104 -2.17 11.53 -4.63
N CYS A 105 -2.00 10.44 -3.86
CA CYS A 105 -3.06 9.43 -3.69
C CYS A 105 -4.26 10.04 -2.98
N THR A 106 -5.47 9.75 -3.42
CA THR A 106 -6.70 10.18 -2.74
C THR A 106 -6.95 9.35 -1.48
N TYR A 107 -7.80 9.86 -0.60
CA TYR A 107 -8.20 9.16 0.63
C TYR A 107 -8.78 7.77 0.33
N ASP A 108 -9.71 7.68 -0.63
CA ASP A 108 -10.35 6.42 -1.01
C ASP A 108 -9.35 5.45 -1.64
N GLU A 109 -8.41 5.93 -2.46
CA GLU A 109 -7.34 5.09 -3.02
C GLU A 109 -6.44 4.54 -1.92
N LEU A 110 -6.10 5.32 -0.89
CA LEU A 110 -5.34 4.82 0.26
C LEU A 110 -6.12 3.73 1.01
N CYS A 111 -7.40 3.95 1.30
CA CYS A 111 -8.25 2.94 1.94
C CYS A 111 -8.31 1.65 1.11
N TRP A 112 -8.40 1.79 -0.21
CA TRP A 112 -8.46 0.67 -1.14
C TRP A 112 -7.14 -0.10 -1.17
N LEU A 113 -6.00 0.57 -1.29
CA LEU A 113 -4.67 -0.06 -1.30
C LEU A 113 -4.36 -0.78 0.02
N ILE A 114 -4.70 -0.17 1.17
CA ILE A 114 -4.51 -0.79 2.48
C ILE A 114 -5.35 -2.08 2.58
N SER A 115 -6.59 -2.03 2.08
CA SER A 115 -7.51 -3.17 2.08
C SER A 115 -7.04 -4.29 1.14
N GLU A 116 -6.53 -3.93 -0.04
CA GLU A 116 -5.92 -4.85 -1.00
C GLU A 116 -4.75 -5.61 -0.34
N LEU A 117 -3.78 -4.90 0.24
CA LEU A 117 -2.63 -5.54 0.89
C LEU A 117 -3.03 -6.43 2.05
N LYS A 118 -3.99 -6.00 2.86
CA LYS A 118 -4.50 -6.80 3.98
C LYS A 118 -5.10 -8.12 3.48
N ILE A 119 -6.02 -8.07 2.52
CA ILE A 119 -6.72 -9.26 2.01
C ILE A 119 -5.77 -10.20 1.28
N LEU A 120 -4.85 -9.66 0.47
CA LEU A 120 -3.87 -10.47 -0.25
C LEU A 120 -2.91 -11.17 0.71
N THR A 121 -2.49 -10.51 1.79
CA THR A 121 -1.67 -11.12 2.84
C THR A 121 -2.44 -12.20 3.61
N GLU A 122 -3.68 -11.94 4.02
CA GLU A 122 -4.54 -12.90 4.73
C GLU A 122 -4.84 -14.14 3.89
N LYS A 123 -5.04 -13.98 2.58
CA LYS A 123 -5.23 -15.08 1.63
C LYS A 123 -3.92 -15.74 1.19
N LYS A 124 -2.76 -15.30 1.69
CA LYS A 124 -1.42 -15.79 1.32
C LYS A 124 -1.13 -15.71 -0.19
N LEU A 125 -1.72 -14.71 -0.86
CA LEU A 125 -1.46 -14.41 -2.27
C LEU A 125 -0.26 -13.46 -2.44
N LEU A 126 0.18 -12.85 -1.35
CA LEU A 126 1.45 -12.13 -1.23
C LEU A 126 2.32 -12.85 -0.19
N GLU A 127 3.55 -13.18 -0.57
CA GLU A 127 4.58 -13.67 0.35
C GLU A 127 5.28 -12.48 1.01
N ILE A 128 5.59 -12.62 2.30
CA ILE A 128 6.38 -11.66 3.06
C ILE A 128 7.86 -11.96 2.76
N GLY A 129 8.60 -10.95 2.31
CA GLY A 129 10.02 -11.03 1.94
C GLY A 129 10.96 -11.22 3.12
#